data_AF-A0A011UD13-F1
#
_entry.id   AF-A0A011UD13-F1
#
_cell.length_a   1.000
_cell.length_b   1.000
_cell.length_c   1.000
_cell.angle_alpha   90.00
_cell.angle_beta   90.00
_cell.angle_gamma   90.00
#
_symmetry.space_group_name_H-M   'P 1'
#
loop_
_entity.id
_entity.type
_entity.pdbx_description
1 polymer ?
#
loop_
_entity_poly.entity_id
_entity_poly.type
_entity_poly.pdbx_seq_one_letter_code
_entity_poly.pdbx_strand_id
1 'polypeptide(L)'
;MSLRQLPEAPTMARPQNYQWDAPSDVLAKWAEHSFAAAPGADADATISIFDVIGEDGWTGGGVTANRISAALRSIGSKDITVRINSPGGDMFEGIAIYNLLRAHRAKVTVEVLGWAASAASIIAMAGDDIRMGLGSFMMVHNAWGLVIGNRHDLREAASLFDEFDAAIADIYHARTGMDRVSIERLMDAETFMTAAQAVEYGFADAVDDAIVDGGNDEDRARAAATAPVRPEIQARRRIDAALAKQGVSRTERRKMFNQIAGMHDAADTATHDAGFHAAAIQRLIDTIRS
;
A
#
# COMPACT_ATOMS: atom_id res chain seq x y z
N MET A 1 -6.27 -10.40 -21.20
CA MET A 1 -5.03 -9.63 -21.02
C MET A 1 -5.42 -8.37 -20.29
N SER A 2 -4.56 -7.87 -19.40
CA SER A 2 -4.63 -6.49 -18.92
C SER A 2 -4.96 -5.57 -20.10
N LEU A 3 -5.91 -4.65 -19.90
CA LEU A 3 -6.32 -3.64 -20.88
C LEU A 3 -5.15 -2.70 -21.22
N ARG A 4 -4.13 -2.62 -20.34
CA ARG A 4 -2.88 -1.91 -20.57
C ARG A 4 -1.75 -2.89 -20.95
N GLN A 5 -0.99 -2.53 -21.99
CA GLN A 5 0.27 -3.22 -22.29
C GLN A 5 1.38 -2.66 -21.41
N LEU A 6 1.51 -3.18 -20.19
CA LEU A 6 2.62 -2.86 -19.30
C LEU A 6 3.86 -3.73 -19.68
N PRO A 7 5.12 -3.30 -19.45
CA PRO A 7 6.35 -4.06 -19.72
C PRO A 7 6.74 -5.01 -18.58
N GLU A 8 7.04 -6.28 -18.89
CA GLU A 8 7.46 -7.29 -17.91
C GLU A 8 8.63 -6.79 -17.07
N ALA A 9 8.51 -6.84 -15.73
CA ALA A 9 9.61 -6.41 -14.87
C ALA A 9 10.69 -7.50 -14.89
N PRO A 10 11.97 -7.16 -15.18
CA PRO A 10 13.04 -8.15 -15.19
C PRO A 10 13.17 -8.77 -13.80
N THR A 11 13.03 -10.09 -13.71
CA THR A 11 13.25 -10.83 -12.47
C THR A 11 14.75 -10.93 -12.21
N MET A 12 15.26 -10.06 -11.34
CA MET A 12 16.63 -10.15 -10.87
C MET A 12 16.81 -11.37 -9.95
N ALA A 13 17.89 -12.12 -10.17
CA ALA A 13 18.22 -13.26 -9.35
C ALA A 13 18.53 -12.79 -7.92
N ARG A 14 17.88 -13.41 -6.94
CA ARG A 14 18.09 -13.08 -5.52
C ARG A 14 19.58 -13.32 -5.16
N PRO A 15 20.30 -12.29 -4.64
CA PRO A 15 21.70 -12.44 -4.27
C PRO A 15 21.89 -13.47 -3.14
N GLN A 16 22.86 -14.37 -3.27
CA GLN A 16 23.07 -15.49 -2.32
C GLN A 16 23.64 -15.06 -0.95
N ASN A 17 24.25 -13.88 -0.87
CA ASN A 17 24.89 -13.34 0.33
C ASN A 17 23.96 -12.52 1.24
N TYR A 18 22.66 -12.45 0.92
CA TYR A 18 21.64 -11.80 1.74
C TYR A 18 20.67 -12.85 2.29
N GLN A 19 20.71 -13.10 3.60
CA GLN A 19 19.79 -14.03 4.25
C GLN A 19 18.44 -13.36 4.53
N TRP A 20 17.39 -13.91 3.93
CA TRP A 20 15.98 -13.51 4.13
C TRP A 20 15.04 -14.72 3.98
N ASP A 21 15.43 -15.90 4.47
CA ASP A 21 14.60 -17.09 4.33
C ASP A 21 13.73 -17.34 5.57
N ALA A 22 12.48 -17.70 5.28
CA ALA A 22 11.47 -18.17 6.22
C ALA A 22 11.99 -19.34 7.07
N PRO A 23 11.88 -19.26 8.41
CA PRO A 23 12.02 -20.43 9.27
C PRO A 23 11.05 -21.55 8.85
N SER A 24 11.51 -22.81 8.91
CA SER A 24 10.77 -23.97 8.38
C SER A 24 9.43 -24.24 9.07
N ASP A 25 9.22 -23.71 10.27
CA ASP A 25 7.94 -23.78 10.99
C ASP A 25 6.89 -22.81 10.43
N VAL A 26 7.31 -21.76 9.73
CA VAL A 26 6.41 -20.82 9.06
C VAL A 26 5.83 -21.44 7.79
N LEU A 27 6.63 -22.20 7.03
CA LEU A 27 6.17 -22.99 5.89
C LEU A 27 5.08 -24.02 6.26
N ALA A 28 5.14 -24.60 7.45
CA ALA A 28 4.13 -25.54 7.95
C ALA A 28 2.81 -24.83 8.30
N LYS A 29 2.88 -23.65 8.94
CA LYS A 29 1.72 -22.82 9.27
C LYS A 29 1.01 -22.27 8.01
N TRP A 30 1.76 -22.04 6.94
CA TRP A 30 1.22 -21.65 5.62
C TRP A 30 0.33 -22.71 4.97
N ALA A 31 0.58 -23.99 5.24
CA ALA A 31 -0.27 -25.08 4.73
C ALA A 31 -1.61 -25.17 5.48
N GLU A 32 -1.68 -24.69 6.72
CA GLU A 32 -2.84 -24.85 7.61
C GLU A 32 -3.86 -23.71 7.50
N HIS A 33 -3.45 -22.53 7.02
CA HIS A 33 -4.32 -21.37 6.94
C HIS A 33 -4.53 -20.85 5.51
N SER A 34 -5.45 -21.50 4.81
CA SER A 34 -6.04 -20.94 3.59
C SER A 34 -6.94 -19.77 3.95
N PHE A 35 -6.40 -18.55 3.94
CA PHE A 35 -7.18 -17.32 4.02
C PHE A 35 -7.81 -17.02 2.65
N ALA A 36 -8.70 -17.91 2.20
CA ALA A 36 -9.67 -17.60 1.17
C ALA A 36 -10.64 -16.52 1.69
N ALA A 37 -11.17 -15.72 0.76
CA ALA A 37 -12.10 -14.64 1.03
C ALA A 37 -13.26 -15.08 1.96
N ALA A 38 -13.66 -14.21 2.88
CA ALA A 38 -14.86 -14.42 3.68
C ALA A 38 -16.08 -14.53 2.74
N PRO A 39 -17.01 -15.47 2.98
CA PRO A 39 -18.04 -15.82 2.01
C PRO A 39 -19.08 -14.70 1.85
N GLY A 40 -19.24 -14.24 0.61
CA GLY A 40 -20.28 -13.33 0.13
C GLY A 40 -20.23 -13.28 -1.40
N ALA A 41 -21.37 -13.15 -2.08
CA ALA A 41 -21.47 -13.39 -3.54
C ALA A 41 -20.56 -12.50 -4.43
N ASP A 42 -20.10 -11.35 -3.92
CA ASP A 42 -19.11 -10.45 -4.55
C ASP A 42 -17.72 -10.48 -3.88
N ALA A 43 -17.56 -11.24 -2.79
CA ALA A 43 -16.27 -11.51 -2.15
C ALA A 43 -15.41 -12.48 -2.97
N ASP A 44 -16.01 -13.18 -3.93
CA ASP A 44 -15.40 -14.25 -4.72
C ASP A 44 -14.30 -13.79 -5.70
N ALA A 45 -14.12 -12.49 -5.94
CA ALA A 45 -13.09 -11.96 -6.85
C ALA A 45 -12.29 -10.77 -6.28
N THR A 46 -12.31 -10.59 -4.95
CA THR A 46 -11.56 -9.53 -4.27
C THR A 46 -10.32 -10.09 -3.60
N ILE A 47 -9.18 -9.41 -3.79
CA ILE A 47 -7.90 -9.71 -3.13
C ILE A 47 -7.57 -8.54 -2.21
N SER A 48 -7.30 -8.81 -0.93
CA SER A 48 -6.94 -7.79 0.06
C SER A 48 -5.45 -7.84 0.39
N ILE A 49 -4.78 -6.68 0.31
CA ILE A 49 -3.37 -6.47 0.65
C ILE A 49 -3.32 -5.45 1.80
N PHE A 50 -3.56 -5.94 3.02
CA PHE A 50 -3.71 -5.11 4.24
C PHE A 50 -2.58 -5.34 5.26
N ASP A 51 -1.49 -5.95 4.81
CA ASP A 51 -0.35 -6.32 5.65
C ASP A 51 0.94 -5.94 4.92
N VAL A 52 2.09 -6.18 5.57
CA VAL A 52 3.41 -6.02 4.95
C VAL A 52 3.54 -6.91 3.71
N ILE A 53 4.29 -6.44 2.73
CA ILE A 53 4.64 -7.23 1.55
C ILE A 53 5.81 -8.15 1.88
N GLY A 54 5.70 -9.41 1.49
CA GLY A 54 6.59 -10.47 1.95
C GLY A 54 6.10 -11.09 3.25
N GLU A 55 7.01 -11.78 3.92
CA GLU A 55 6.72 -12.51 5.15
C GLU A 55 7.03 -11.67 6.38
N ASP A 56 6.08 -11.61 7.32
CA ASP A 56 6.35 -11.11 8.66
C ASP A 56 6.80 -12.27 9.55
N GLY A 57 8.12 -12.42 9.72
CA GLY A 57 8.71 -13.46 10.56
C GLY A 57 8.36 -13.35 12.06
N TRP A 58 7.80 -12.23 12.52
CA TRP A 58 7.38 -12.05 13.91
C TRP A 58 5.95 -12.52 14.15
N THR A 59 5.03 -12.19 13.24
CA THR A 59 3.60 -12.53 13.38
C THR A 59 3.19 -13.76 12.58
N GLY A 60 4.04 -14.25 11.67
CA GLY A 60 3.71 -15.26 10.68
C GLY A 60 2.73 -14.76 9.61
N GLY A 61 2.52 -13.43 9.54
CA GLY A 61 1.62 -12.75 8.62
C GLY A 61 2.29 -12.32 7.31
N GLY A 62 1.73 -11.28 6.69
CA GLY A 62 2.22 -10.71 5.44
C GLY A 62 1.51 -11.20 4.17
N VAL A 63 1.85 -10.55 3.06
CA VAL A 63 1.29 -10.79 1.73
C VAL A 63 2.41 -11.22 0.79
N THR A 64 2.38 -12.49 0.37
CA THR A 64 3.37 -13.09 -0.52
C THR A 64 2.82 -13.38 -1.92
N ALA A 65 3.69 -13.48 -2.91
CA ALA A 65 3.40 -13.88 -4.27
C ALA A 65 2.73 -15.26 -4.33
N ASN A 66 3.14 -16.19 -3.45
CA ASN A 66 2.51 -17.51 -3.34
C ASN A 66 1.03 -17.40 -2.95
N ARG A 67 0.71 -16.54 -1.97
CA ARG A 67 -0.67 -16.31 -1.52
C ARG A 67 -1.51 -15.65 -2.61
N ILE A 68 -0.98 -14.64 -3.27
CA ILE A 68 -1.67 -13.97 -4.39
C ILE A 68 -1.89 -14.94 -5.56
N SER A 69 -0.87 -15.73 -5.91
CA SER A 69 -0.96 -16.76 -6.95
C SER A 69 -2.05 -17.79 -6.64
N ALA A 70 -2.17 -18.24 -5.38
CA ALA A 70 -3.24 -19.12 -4.96
C ALA A 70 -4.63 -18.47 -5.08
N ALA A 71 -4.77 -17.21 -4.66
CA ALA A 71 -6.01 -16.45 -4.80
C ALA A 71 -6.42 -16.31 -6.28
N LEU A 72 -5.49 -15.92 -7.15
CA LEU A 72 -5.73 -15.80 -8.59
C LEU A 72 -6.19 -17.12 -9.22
N ARG A 73 -5.57 -18.25 -8.84
CA ARG A 73 -6.02 -19.57 -9.29
C ARG A 73 -7.43 -19.90 -8.84
N SER A 74 -7.78 -19.53 -7.60
CA SER A 74 -9.11 -19.74 -7.05
C SER A 74 -10.17 -18.89 -7.76
N ILE A 75 -9.85 -17.64 -8.07
CA ILE A 75 -10.78 -16.70 -8.74
C ILE A 75 -10.95 -17.08 -10.23
N GLY A 76 -9.90 -17.59 -10.86
CA GLY A 76 -9.93 -18.07 -12.24
C GLY A 76 -9.74 -16.94 -13.26
N SER A 77 -10.72 -16.73 -14.13
CA SER A 77 -10.64 -15.75 -15.24
C SER A 77 -11.64 -14.60 -15.12
N LYS A 78 -12.14 -14.35 -13.91
CA LYS A 78 -13.03 -13.23 -13.60
C LYS A 78 -12.23 -11.94 -13.44
N ASP A 79 -12.88 -10.80 -13.70
CA ASP A 79 -12.37 -9.50 -13.28
C ASP A 79 -12.15 -9.49 -11.77
N ILE A 80 -11.08 -8.84 -11.32
CA ILE A 80 -10.70 -8.81 -9.91
C ILE A 80 -10.55 -7.39 -9.40
N THR A 81 -10.80 -7.24 -8.10
CA THR A 81 -10.51 -6.02 -7.36
C THR A 81 -9.42 -6.30 -6.32
N VAL A 82 -8.32 -5.56 -6.39
CA VAL A 82 -7.20 -5.64 -5.45
C VAL A 82 -7.27 -4.43 -4.53
N ARG A 83 -7.60 -4.65 -3.26
CA ARG A 83 -7.68 -3.60 -2.24
C ARG A 83 -6.36 -3.49 -1.50
N ILE A 84 -5.75 -2.30 -1.51
CA ILE A 84 -4.44 -2.05 -0.91
C ILE A 84 -4.57 -1.09 0.27
N ASN A 85 -4.01 -1.51 1.40
CA ASN A 85 -3.74 -0.68 2.55
C ASN A 85 -2.47 -1.19 3.23
N SER A 86 -1.32 -0.93 2.62
CA SER A 86 -0.05 -1.57 3.00
C SER A 86 1.12 -0.57 3.02
N PRO A 87 2.01 -0.68 4.03
CA PRO A 87 3.25 0.11 4.09
C PRO A 87 4.32 -0.35 3.09
N GLY A 88 4.09 -1.46 2.37
CA GLY A 88 5.10 -2.13 1.57
C GLY A 88 5.85 -3.20 2.36
N GLY A 89 7.09 -3.47 1.97
CA GLY A 89 7.92 -4.55 2.53
C GLY A 89 8.93 -5.03 1.51
N ASP A 90 9.03 -6.34 1.31
CA ASP A 90 9.98 -6.95 0.39
C ASP A 90 9.71 -6.54 -1.08
N MET A 91 10.74 -6.00 -1.72
CA MET A 91 10.68 -5.51 -3.10
C MET A 91 10.45 -6.65 -4.10
N PHE A 92 11.10 -7.79 -3.91
CA PHE A 92 11.04 -8.91 -4.86
C PHE A 92 9.66 -9.57 -4.84
N GLU A 93 9.08 -9.74 -3.66
CA GLU A 93 7.70 -10.15 -3.46
C GLU A 93 6.74 -9.15 -4.11
N GLY A 94 7.00 -7.84 -3.94
CA GLY A 94 6.25 -6.78 -4.61
C GLY A 94 6.27 -6.89 -6.14
N ILE A 95 7.45 -7.08 -6.74
CA ILE A 95 7.62 -7.25 -8.19
C ILE A 95 6.98 -8.57 -8.67
N ALA A 96 7.11 -9.65 -7.92
CA ALA A 96 6.49 -10.92 -8.24
C ALA A 96 4.96 -10.82 -8.23
N ILE A 97 4.37 -10.18 -7.22
CA ILE A 97 2.93 -9.92 -7.15
C ILE A 97 2.49 -9.02 -8.31
N TYR A 98 3.22 -7.95 -8.61
CA TYR A 98 2.97 -7.10 -9.78
C TYR A 98 2.94 -7.92 -11.08
N ASN A 99 3.91 -8.83 -11.25
CA ASN A 99 3.99 -9.71 -12.42
C ASN A 99 2.90 -10.78 -12.47
N LEU A 100 2.39 -11.25 -11.34
CA LEU A 100 1.25 -12.15 -11.30
C LEU A 100 -0.05 -11.44 -11.68
N LEU A 101 -0.27 -10.23 -11.14
CA LEU A 101 -1.49 -9.47 -11.37
C LEU A 101 -1.61 -9.02 -12.83
N ARG A 102 -0.55 -8.46 -13.42
CA ARG A 102 -0.55 -8.04 -14.84
C ARG A 102 -0.78 -9.22 -15.82
N ALA A 103 -0.35 -10.42 -15.43
CA ALA A 103 -0.47 -11.62 -16.25
C ALA A 103 -1.88 -12.21 -16.19
N HIS A 104 -2.70 -11.71 -15.25
CA HIS A 104 -4.10 -12.06 -15.15
C HIS A 104 -4.83 -11.75 -16.47
N ARG A 105 -5.73 -12.65 -16.85
CA ARG A 105 -6.38 -12.56 -18.16
C ARG A 105 -7.56 -11.60 -18.18
N ALA A 106 -8.11 -11.26 -17.04
CA ALA A 106 -9.27 -10.37 -16.93
C ALA A 106 -8.85 -9.00 -16.37
N LYS A 107 -9.80 -8.08 -16.22
CA LYS A 107 -9.51 -6.74 -15.72
C LYS A 107 -9.03 -6.82 -14.27
N VAL A 108 -7.97 -6.08 -13.95
CA VAL A 108 -7.48 -5.87 -12.58
C VAL A 108 -7.80 -4.44 -12.17
N THR A 109 -8.73 -4.26 -11.24
CA THR A 109 -9.00 -2.96 -10.62
C THR A 109 -8.24 -2.88 -9.30
N VAL A 110 -7.47 -1.83 -9.07
CA VAL A 110 -6.77 -1.59 -7.81
C VAL A 110 -7.46 -0.46 -7.05
N GLU A 111 -7.80 -0.70 -5.79
CA GLU A 111 -8.38 0.30 -4.89
C GLU A 111 -7.41 0.56 -3.73
N VAL A 112 -6.82 1.76 -3.65
CA VAL A 112 -6.00 2.19 -2.52
C VAL A 112 -6.92 2.78 -1.46
N LEU A 113 -7.09 2.09 -0.32
CA LEU A 113 -8.06 2.47 0.70
C LEU A 113 -7.52 3.56 1.63
N GLY A 114 -6.30 3.36 2.12
CA GLY A 114 -5.61 4.27 3.05
C GLY A 114 -4.23 4.63 2.54
N TRP A 115 -3.40 3.63 2.25
CA TRP A 115 -2.13 3.88 1.57
C TRP A 115 -1.60 2.69 0.77
N ALA A 116 -0.83 2.99 -0.26
CA ALA A 116 0.03 2.06 -0.97
C ALA A 116 1.45 2.64 -0.99
N ALA A 117 2.29 2.17 -0.07
CA ALA A 117 3.66 2.68 0.10
C ALA A 117 4.70 1.64 -0.31
N SER A 118 5.85 2.09 -0.83
CA SER A 118 7.01 1.22 -1.11
C SER A 118 6.63 0.03 -2.00
N ALA A 119 6.94 -1.22 -1.65
CA ALA A 119 6.57 -2.39 -2.46
C ALA A 119 5.07 -2.47 -2.80
N ALA A 120 4.18 -1.90 -1.96
CA ALA A 120 2.75 -1.86 -2.26
C ALA A 120 2.39 -0.87 -3.38
N SER A 121 3.13 0.24 -3.54
CA SER A 121 2.94 1.12 -4.70
C SER A 121 3.37 0.44 -5.99
N ILE A 122 4.42 -0.40 -5.96
CA ILE A 122 4.81 -1.24 -7.12
C ILE A 122 3.67 -2.16 -7.52
N ILE A 123 3.08 -2.87 -6.55
CA ILE A 123 1.92 -3.76 -6.78
C ILE A 123 0.75 -2.99 -7.38
N ALA A 124 0.47 -1.78 -6.88
CA ALA A 124 -0.64 -0.97 -7.38
C ALA A 124 -0.52 -0.70 -8.88
N MET A 125 0.70 -0.54 -9.41
CA MET A 125 0.94 -0.27 -10.82
C MET A 125 0.48 -1.40 -11.76
N ALA A 126 0.19 -2.60 -11.25
CA ALA A 126 -0.35 -3.71 -12.03
C ALA A 126 -1.82 -3.52 -12.46
N GLY A 127 -2.54 -2.58 -11.85
CA GLY A 127 -3.95 -2.36 -12.14
C GLY A 127 -4.19 -1.82 -13.56
N ASP A 128 -5.25 -2.29 -14.22
CA ASP A 128 -5.79 -1.67 -15.42
C ASP A 128 -6.45 -0.32 -15.11
N ASP A 129 -7.07 -0.25 -13.93
CA ASP A 129 -7.83 0.87 -13.37
C ASP A 129 -7.41 1.02 -11.90
N ILE A 130 -6.72 2.10 -11.56
CA ILE A 130 -6.22 2.38 -10.21
C ILE A 130 -7.02 3.52 -9.62
N ARG A 131 -7.69 3.26 -8.52
CA ARG A 131 -8.55 4.22 -7.83
C ARG A 131 -8.06 4.43 -6.42
N MET A 132 -8.03 5.68 -5.99
CA MET A 132 -7.55 6.07 -4.68
C MET A 132 -8.67 6.68 -3.86
N GLY A 133 -8.87 6.16 -2.64
CA GLY A 133 -9.85 6.67 -1.71
C GLY A 133 -9.53 8.09 -1.26
N LEU A 134 -10.56 8.83 -0.83
CA LEU A 134 -10.35 10.17 -0.26
C LEU A 134 -9.47 10.11 0.99
N GLY A 135 -8.42 10.93 1.02
CA GLY A 135 -7.47 10.94 2.14
C GLY A 135 -6.46 9.78 2.11
N SER A 136 -6.43 9.01 1.03
CA SER A 136 -5.41 7.98 0.81
C SER A 136 -4.12 8.56 0.22
N PHE A 137 -3.03 7.81 0.40
CA PHE A 137 -1.69 8.19 -0.06
C PHE A 137 -1.02 7.09 -0.88
N MET A 138 -0.26 7.51 -1.88
CA MET A 138 0.70 6.65 -2.58
C MET A 138 2.10 7.15 -2.29
N MET A 139 2.99 6.28 -1.82
CA MET A 139 4.35 6.65 -1.49
C MET A 139 5.34 5.85 -2.33
N VAL A 140 6.27 6.57 -2.96
CA VAL A 140 7.34 6.00 -3.77
C VAL A 140 8.69 6.42 -3.19
N HIS A 141 9.64 5.50 -3.19
CA HIS A 141 11.01 5.72 -2.74
C HIS A 141 11.96 4.70 -3.38
N ASN A 142 13.26 4.92 -3.22
CA ASN A 142 14.30 3.97 -3.64
C ASN A 142 14.25 2.67 -2.82
N ALA A 143 14.83 1.60 -3.35
CA ALA A 143 15.05 0.38 -2.61
C ALA A 143 15.96 0.65 -1.41
N TRP A 144 15.59 0.09 -0.27
CA TRP A 144 16.36 0.17 0.96
C TRP A 144 16.65 -1.23 1.48
N GLY A 145 17.80 -1.39 2.13
CA GLY A 145 18.14 -2.61 2.85
C GLY A 145 19.31 -2.41 3.79
N LEU A 146 19.64 -3.48 4.53
CA LEU A 146 20.77 -3.51 5.46
C LEU A 146 21.89 -4.36 4.87
N VAL A 147 23.10 -3.81 4.87
CA VAL A 147 24.32 -4.48 4.37
C VAL A 147 25.34 -4.53 5.50
N ILE A 148 25.84 -5.73 5.81
CA ILE A 148 26.90 -5.94 6.80
C ILE A 148 28.09 -6.57 6.08
N GLY A 149 29.21 -5.85 6.06
CA GLY A 149 30.40 -6.31 5.36
C GLY A 149 31.53 -5.31 5.36
N ASN A 150 32.59 -5.64 4.63
CA ASN A 150 33.74 -4.79 4.42
C ASN A 150 33.49 -3.78 3.29
N ARG A 151 34.48 -2.91 3.02
CA ARG A 151 34.37 -1.84 2.00
C ARG A 151 34.07 -2.32 0.58
N HIS A 152 34.36 -3.57 0.24
CA HIS A 152 34.06 -4.15 -1.07
C HIS A 152 32.57 -4.53 -1.13
N ASP A 153 32.08 -5.22 -0.09
CA ASP A 153 30.68 -5.61 0.04
C ASP A 153 29.75 -4.39 0.01
N LEU A 154 30.11 -3.30 0.70
CA LEU A 154 29.33 -2.06 0.70
C LEU A 154 29.27 -1.37 -0.68
N ARG A 155 30.34 -1.45 -1.47
CA ARG A 155 30.36 -0.87 -2.82
C ARG A 155 29.57 -1.73 -3.80
N GLU A 156 29.71 -3.04 -3.70
CA GLU A 156 28.93 -3.98 -4.51
C GLU A 156 27.44 -3.84 -4.23
N ALA A 157 27.05 -3.70 -2.96
CA ALA A 157 25.68 -3.47 -2.56
C ALA A 157 25.12 -2.15 -3.11
N ALA A 158 25.90 -1.07 -3.09
CA ALA A 158 25.46 0.21 -3.68
C ALA A 158 25.17 0.06 -5.18
N SER A 159 26.07 -0.56 -5.95
CA SER A 159 25.82 -0.84 -7.38
C SER A 159 24.59 -1.70 -7.60
N LEU A 160 24.32 -2.66 -6.72
CA LEU A 160 23.15 -3.51 -6.81
C LEU A 160 21.86 -2.75 -6.50
N PHE A 161 21.87 -1.84 -5.53
CA PHE A 161 20.72 -0.96 -5.27
C PHE A 161 20.42 -0.04 -6.46
N ASP A 162 21.43 0.44 -7.19
CA ASP A 162 21.20 1.20 -8.44
C ASP A 162 20.40 0.37 -9.47
N GLU A 163 20.69 -0.94 -9.59
CA GLU A 163 19.93 -1.84 -10.46
C GLU A 163 18.49 -2.04 -9.97
N PHE A 164 18.31 -2.15 -8.65
CA PHE A 164 16.99 -2.28 -8.03
C PHE A 164 16.13 -1.03 -8.25
N ASP A 165 16.69 0.14 -8.01
CA ASP A 165 16.05 1.43 -8.24
C ASP A 165 15.66 1.60 -9.71
N ALA A 166 16.54 1.16 -10.61
CA ALA A 166 16.23 1.18 -12.03
C ALA A 166 15.02 0.33 -12.41
N ALA A 167 14.90 -0.89 -11.85
CA ALA A 167 13.76 -1.74 -12.10
C ALA A 167 12.45 -1.18 -11.54
N ILE A 168 12.50 -0.54 -10.36
CA ILE A 168 11.35 0.15 -9.76
C ILE A 168 10.93 1.32 -10.65
N ALA A 169 11.88 2.15 -11.06
CA ALA A 169 11.63 3.32 -11.89
C ALA A 169 11.05 2.94 -13.26
N ASP A 170 11.46 1.81 -13.86
CA ASP A 170 10.89 1.30 -15.10
C ASP A 170 9.40 0.95 -14.99
N ILE A 171 8.99 0.38 -13.84
CA ILE A 171 7.58 0.09 -13.58
C ILE A 171 6.77 1.38 -13.48
N TYR A 172 7.26 2.38 -12.73
CA TYR A 172 6.59 3.67 -12.64
C TYR A 172 6.57 4.41 -13.97
N HIS A 173 7.65 4.34 -14.75
CA HIS A 173 7.73 4.94 -16.08
C HIS A 173 6.67 4.36 -17.01
N ALA A 174 6.58 3.04 -17.03
CA ALA A 174 5.60 2.34 -17.83
C ALA A 174 4.16 2.70 -17.46
N ARG A 175 3.89 2.92 -16.17
CA ARG A 175 2.54 3.23 -15.70
C ARG A 175 2.15 4.68 -15.96
N THR A 176 3.04 5.61 -15.62
CA THR A 176 2.76 7.04 -15.57
C THR A 176 3.01 7.74 -16.90
N GLY A 177 3.93 7.22 -17.73
CA GLY A 177 4.45 7.90 -18.91
C GLY A 177 5.37 9.08 -18.61
N MET A 178 5.66 9.37 -17.33
CA MET A 178 6.60 10.42 -16.92
C MET A 178 8.02 10.05 -17.37
N ASP A 179 8.87 11.04 -17.65
CA ASP A 179 10.27 10.74 -17.96
C ASP A 179 11.00 10.12 -16.77
N ARG A 180 11.98 9.28 -17.07
CA ARG A 180 12.75 8.51 -16.09
C ARG A 180 13.38 9.38 -15.00
N VAL A 181 13.93 10.54 -15.37
CA VAL A 181 14.60 11.46 -14.43
C VAL A 181 13.61 12.07 -13.45
N SER A 182 12.40 12.41 -13.90
CA SER A 182 11.35 12.89 -13.00
C SER A 182 10.90 11.83 -12.00
N ILE A 183 10.84 10.55 -12.40
CA ILE A 183 10.50 9.44 -11.50
C ILE A 183 11.60 9.23 -10.46
N GLU A 184 12.85 9.18 -10.89
CA GLU A 184 14.00 9.03 -9.99
C GLU A 184 14.01 10.15 -8.93
N ARG A 185 13.72 11.40 -9.32
CA ARG A 185 13.57 12.50 -8.37
C ARG A 185 12.45 12.30 -7.34
N LEU A 186 11.34 11.69 -7.74
CA LEU A 186 10.25 11.38 -6.79
C LEU A 186 10.68 10.29 -5.81
N MET A 187 11.41 9.28 -6.30
CA MET A 187 11.92 8.18 -5.49
C MET A 187 13.01 8.65 -4.52
N ASP A 188 13.97 9.45 -4.98
CA ASP A 188 15.02 10.07 -4.15
C ASP A 188 14.46 10.92 -3.01
N ALA A 189 13.29 11.54 -3.24
CA ALA A 189 12.65 12.42 -2.28
C ALA A 189 11.69 11.72 -1.30
N GLU A 190 11.56 10.39 -1.39
CA GLU A 190 10.58 9.61 -0.60
C GLU A 190 9.17 10.21 -0.68
N THR A 191 8.67 10.40 -1.90
CA THR A 191 7.50 11.23 -2.13
C THR A 191 6.20 10.55 -1.71
N PHE A 192 5.45 11.21 -0.81
CA PHE A 192 4.05 10.91 -0.54
C PHE A 192 3.13 11.77 -1.41
N MET A 193 2.32 11.09 -2.23
CA MET A 193 1.30 11.70 -3.08
C MET A 193 -0.08 11.47 -2.48
N THR A 194 -0.86 12.54 -2.36
CA THR A 194 -2.31 12.42 -2.15
C THR A 194 -2.98 11.75 -3.35
N ALA A 195 -4.20 11.22 -3.18
CA ALA A 195 -5.00 10.68 -4.27
C ALA A 195 -5.07 11.60 -5.50
N ALA A 196 -5.25 12.92 -5.30
CA ALA A 196 -5.30 13.88 -6.39
C ALA A 196 -3.95 14.03 -7.12
N GLN A 197 -2.84 14.10 -6.38
CA GLN A 197 -1.50 14.19 -6.96
C GLN A 197 -1.11 12.90 -7.69
N ALA A 198 -1.50 11.74 -7.15
CA ALA A 198 -1.25 10.46 -7.80
C ALA A 198 -1.98 10.37 -9.15
N VAL A 199 -3.20 10.92 -9.24
CA VAL A 199 -3.91 11.04 -10.54
C VAL A 199 -3.20 12.01 -11.47
N GLU A 200 -2.82 13.19 -10.96
CA GLU A 200 -2.10 14.20 -11.74
C GLU A 200 -0.79 13.66 -12.33
N TYR A 201 -0.05 12.87 -11.56
CA TYR A 201 1.23 12.26 -11.97
C TYR A 201 1.06 10.91 -12.70
N GLY A 202 -0.17 10.42 -12.90
CA GLY A 202 -0.46 9.19 -13.64
C GLY A 202 -0.22 7.88 -12.86
N PHE A 203 0.03 7.96 -11.54
CA PHE A 203 0.09 6.79 -10.66
C PHE A 203 -1.30 6.21 -10.37
N ALA A 204 -2.36 7.01 -10.49
CA ALA A 204 -3.74 6.60 -10.35
C ALA A 204 -4.60 7.14 -11.51
N ASP A 205 -5.78 6.54 -11.73
CA ASP A 205 -6.73 6.96 -12.77
C ASP A 205 -7.85 7.84 -12.22
N ALA A 206 -8.27 7.60 -10.96
CA ALA A 206 -9.33 8.37 -10.33
C ALA A 206 -9.18 8.49 -8.81
N VAL A 207 -9.72 9.58 -8.28
CA VAL A 207 -10.09 9.70 -6.87
C VAL A 207 -11.51 9.18 -6.73
N ASP A 208 -11.73 8.21 -5.85
CA ASP A 208 -13.04 7.58 -5.67
C ASP A 208 -13.45 7.61 -4.19
N ASP A 209 -14.37 8.52 -3.88
CA ASP A 209 -14.90 8.74 -2.53
C ASP A 209 -15.73 7.53 -2.03
N ALA A 210 -16.16 6.62 -2.91
CA ALA A 210 -16.99 5.46 -2.57
C ALA A 210 -16.18 4.20 -2.21
N ILE A 211 -14.85 4.24 -2.33
CA ILE A 211 -13.95 3.13 -1.97
C ILE A 211 -14.05 2.75 -0.48
N VAL A 212 -14.49 3.68 0.36
CA VAL A 212 -14.53 3.50 1.83
C VAL A 212 -15.80 2.77 2.30
N ASP A 213 -16.86 2.68 1.49
CA ASP A 213 -18.19 2.25 1.95
C ASP A 213 -18.53 0.76 1.73
N GLY A 214 -17.62 -0.04 1.15
CA GLY A 214 -17.74 -1.51 1.13
C GLY A 214 -19.04 -2.10 0.54
N GLY A 215 -19.80 -1.34 -0.27
CA GLY A 215 -21.14 -1.72 -0.73
C GLY A 215 -21.26 -1.89 -2.25
N ASN A 216 -21.81 -3.04 -2.62
CA ASN A 216 -22.17 -3.62 -3.93
C ASN A 216 -22.25 -2.67 -5.15
N ASP A 217 -21.61 -3.10 -6.24
CA ASP A 217 -21.46 -2.38 -7.50
C ASP A 217 -22.78 -2.12 -8.27
N GLU A 218 -23.89 -2.75 -7.91
CA GLU A 218 -25.19 -2.53 -8.58
C GLU A 218 -25.77 -1.12 -8.34
N ASP A 219 -25.49 -0.51 -7.19
CA ASP A 219 -25.88 0.87 -6.90
C ASP A 219 -24.96 1.90 -7.60
N ARG A 220 -23.73 1.50 -7.96
CA ARG A 220 -22.71 2.39 -8.56
C ARG A 220 -23.08 2.83 -9.98
N ALA A 221 -23.75 1.99 -10.76
CA ALA A 221 -24.24 2.34 -12.10
C ALA A 221 -25.42 3.34 -12.06
N ARG A 222 -26.17 3.38 -10.96
CA ARG A 222 -27.37 4.20 -10.79
C ARG A 222 -27.10 5.53 -10.07
N ALA A 223 -26.10 5.56 -9.19
CA ALA A 223 -25.69 6.75 -8.44
C ALA A 223 -24.98 7.81 -9.31
N ALA A 224 -24.36 7.42 -10.43
CA ALA A 224 -23.73 8.36 -11.37
C ALA A 224 -24.74 9.32 -12.05
N ALA A 225 -26.04 9.04 -11.99
CA ALA A 225 -27.04 9.82 -12.71
C ALA A 225 -27.76 10.89 -11.87
N THR A 226 -27.90 10.78 -10.54
CA THR A 226 -28.64 11.78 -9.73
C THR A 226 -28.50 11.52 -8.21
N ALA A 227 -27.78 12.35 -7.45
CA ALA A 227 -28.07 12.59 -6.02
C ALA A 227 -27.33 13.83 -5.44
N PRO A 228 -28.00 14.68 -4.63
CA PRO A 228 -27.42 15.90 -4.05
C PRO A 228 -26.66 15.64 -2.73
N VAL A 229 -25.62 16.44 -2.48
CA VAL A 229 -24.83 16.43 -1.24
C VAL A 229 -25.73 16.69 -0.02
N ARG A 230 -25.63 15.82 1.00
CA ARG A 230 -26.40 15.92 2.26
C ARG A 230 -26.24 17.31 2.90
N PRO A 231 -27.33 18.07 3.12
CA PRO A 231 -27.29 19.49 3.51
C PRO A 231 -26.65 19.72 4.89
N GLU A 232 -26.63 18.72 5.77
CA GLU A 232 -26.04 18.84 7.12
C GLU A 232 -24.50 18.98 7.06
N ILE A 233 -23.85 18.31 6.09
CA ILE A 233 -22.39 18.34 5.92
C ILE A 233 -21.95 19.70 5.35
N GLN A 234 -22.72 20.27 4.42
CA GLN A 234 -22.45 21.62 3.91
C GLN A 234 -22.67 22.70 4.98
N ALA A 235 -23.71 22.56 5.80
CA ALA A 235 -23.97 23.48 6.91
C ALA A 235 -22.81 23.48 7.93
N ARG A 236 -22.33 22.29 8.34
CA ARG A 236 -21.19 22.15 9.26
C ARG A 236 -19.90 22.77 8.71
N ARG A 237 -19.61 22.56 7.41
CA ARG A 237 -18.43 23.15 6.74
C ARG A 237 -18.50 24.68 6.68
N ARG A 238 -19.69 25.26 6.46
CA ARG A 238 -19.88 26.72 6.44
C ARG A 238 -19.67 27.34 7.83
N ILE A 239 -20.16 26.68 8.88
CA ILE A 239 -19.96 27.13 10.27
C ILE A 239 -18.49 27.04 10.66
N ASP A 240 -17.81 25.94 10.30
CA ASP A 240 -16.37 25.76 10.59
C ASP A 240 -15.49 26.81 9.90
N ALA A 241 -15.81 27.13 8.65
CA ALA A 241 -15.12 28.18 7.89
C ALA A 241 -15.36 29.59 8.47
N ALA A 242 -16.57 29.88 8.95
CA ALA A 242 -16.88 31.16 9.59
C ALA A 242 -16.11 31.36 10.90
N LEU A 243 -16.03 30.30 11.73
CA LEU A 243 -15.29 30.33 12.99
C LEU A 243 -13.77 30.43 12.77
N ALA A 244 -13.24 29.76 11.74
CA ALA A 244 -11.83 29.88 11.36
C ALA A 244 -11.48 31.32 10.95
N LYS A 245 -12.37 31.98 10.19
CA LYS A 245 -12.20 33.38 9.76
C LYS A 245 -12.23 34.37 10.93
N GLN A 246 -12.88 34.01 12.04
CA GLN A 246 -12.87 34.79 13.28
C GLN A 246 -11.66 34.48 14.19
N GLY A 247 -10.71 33.65 13.73
CA GLY A 247 -9.49 33.34 14.47
C GLY A 247 -9.64 32.25 15.51
N VAL A 248 -10.77 31.53 15.53
CA VAL A 248 -10.98 30.42 16.48
C VAL A 248 -10.09 29.25 16.11
N SER A 249 -9.30 28.78 17.08
CA SER A 249 -8.34 27.70 16.87
C SER A 249 -9.04 26.41 16.43
N ARG A 250 -8.36 25.61 15.61
CA ARG A 250 -8.90 24.34 15.11
C ARG A 250 -9.32 23.39 16.24
N THR A 251 -8.61 23.43 17.36
CA THR A 251 -8.89 22.62 18.56
C THR A 251 -10.21 23.03 19.22
N GLU A 252 -10.44 24.33 19.38
CA GLU A 252 -11.70 24.84 19.96
C GLU A 252 -12.90 24.58 19.04
N ARG A 253 -12.74 24.79 17.72
CA ARG A 253 -13.81 24.47 16.75
C ARG A 253 -14.22 23.00 16.81
N ARG A 254 -13.25 22.08 16.86
CA ARG A 254 -13.52 20.64 17.01
C ARG A 254 -14.20 20.31 18.33
N LYS A 255 -13.79 20.95 19.43
CA LYS A 255 -14.43 20.78 20.74
C LYS A 255 -15.89 21.23 20.73
N MET A 256 -16.19 22.37 20.10
CA MET A 256 -17.57 22.86 19.94
C MET A 256 -18.43 21.88 19.12
N PHE A 257 -17.91 21.38 17.99
CA PHE A 257 -18.66 20.40 17.18
C PHE A 257 -18.88 19.08 17.92
N ASN A 258 -17.92 18.62 18.72
CA ASN A 258 -18.05 17.40 19.52
C ASN A 258 -19.06 17.57 20.67
N GLN A 259 -19.14 18.77 21.26
CA GLN A 259 -20.14 19.09 22.28
C GLN A 259 -21.57 19.18 21.70
N ILE A 260 -21.70 19.65 20.46
CA ILE A 260 -22.98 19.69 19.73
C ILE A 260 -23.43 18.29 19.29
N ALA A 261 -22.49 17.40 18.98
CA ALA A 261 -22.78 16.08 18.41
C ALA A 261 -23.23 15.02 19.45
N GLY A 262 -23.15 15.30 20.75
CA GLY A 262 -23.47 14.33 21.80
C GLY A 262 -22.38 13.26 22.00
N MET A 263 -22.07 12.98 23.25
CA MET A 263 -20.98 12.10 23.70
C MET A 263 -21.23 10.63 23.34
N HIS A 264 -20.24 9.93 22.76
CA HIS A 264 -20.04 8.48 22.92
C HIS A 264 -18.55 8.22 23.20
N ASP A 265 -18.30 7.74 24.42
CA ASP A 265 -17.15 7.02 24.98
C ASP A 265 -15.71 7.43 24.61
N ALA A 266 -15.04 8.05 25.60
CA ALA A 266 -13.59 8.15 25.69
C ALA A 266 -13.09 7.24 26.83
N ALA A 267 -12.12 6.37 26.53
CA ALA A 267 -11.18 5.85 27.52
C ALA A 267 -9.87 6.65 27.42
N ASP A 268 -9.24 6.87 28.57
CA ASP A 268 -8.24 7.91 28.83
C ASP A 268 -6.90 7.75 28.10
N THR A 269 -6.25 8.91 27.94
CA THR A 269 -4.92 9.16 27.39
C THR A 269 -3.80 8.36 28.06
N ALA A 270 -3.02 7.62 27.26
CA ALA A 270 -1.71 7.09 27.66
C ALA A 270 -0.58 7.88 26.98
N THR A 271 0.22 8.57 27.79
CA THR A 271 1.48 9.24 27.44
C THR A 271 2.53 8.20 27.04
N HIS A 272 3.25 8.42 25.93
CA HIS A 272 4.40 7.61 25.53
C HIS A 272 5.70 8.29 25.99
N ASP A 273 6.32 7.73 27.02
CA ASP A 273 7.71 8.04 27.37
C ASP A 273 8.64 7.04 26.66
N ALA A 274 9.47 7.55 25.74
CA ALA A 274 10.52 6.78 25.08
C ALA A 274 11.74 6.66 26.00
N GLY A 275 11.83 5.56 26.75
CA GLY A 275 13.00 5.21 27.56
C GLY A 275 14.08 4.50 26.75
N PHE A 276 15.30 5.04 26.74
CA PHE A 276 16.48 4.41 26.13
C PHE A 276 16.94 3.22 27.01
N HIS A 277 16.69 1.98 26.56
CA HIS A 277 17.03 0.78 27.33
C HIS A 277 18.34 0.13 26.84
N ALA A 278 19.45 0.52 27.46
CA ALA A 278 20.79 -0.01 27.16
C ALA A 278 20.89 -1.55 27.23
N ALA A 279 20.08 -2.20 28.09
CA ALA A 279 20.02 -3.67 28.19
C ALA A 279 19.35 -4.34 26.98
N ALA A 280 18.47 -3.65 26.25
CA ALA A 280 17.90 -4.16 25.02
C ALA A 280 18.92 -4.11 23.87
N ILE A 281 19.72 -3.03 23.83
CA ILE A 281 20.81 -2.86 22.86
C ILE A 281 21.93 -3.89 23.10
N GLN A 282 22.29 -4.14 24.36
CA GLN A 282 23.33 -5.14 24.66
C GLN A 282 22.91 -6.56 24.26
N ARG A 283 21.64 -6.92 24.48
CA ARG A 283 21.10 -8.22 24.02
C ARG A 283 21.13 -8.34 22.50
N LEU A 284 20.81 -7.27 21.77
CA LEU A 284 20.91 -7.24 20.32
C LEU A 284 22.37 -7.41 19.85
N ILE A 285 23.32 -6.75 20.51
CA ILE A 285 24.76 -6.87 20.19
C ILE A 285 25.26 -8.30 20.42
N ASP A 286 24.84 -8.93 21.51
CA ASP A 286 25.28 -10.29 21.86
C ASP A 286 24.69 -11.33 20.90
N THR A 287 23.44 -11.14 20.43
CA THR A 287 22.80 -11.99 19.40
C THR A 287 23.44 -11.83 18.02
N ILE A 288 23.98 -10.66 17.68
CA ILE A 288 24.63 -10.42 16.38
C ILE A 288 26.05 -11.02 16.33
N ARG A 289 26.66 -11.32 17.49
CA ARG A 289 28.03 -11.87 17.58
C ARG A 289 28.11 -13.40 17.63
N SER A 290 27.00 -14.11 17.79
CA SER A 290 26.93 -15.58 17.78
C SER A 290 26.50 -16.10 16.41
#